data_AF-A0A2E9JLW0-F1
#
_entry.id   AF-A0A2E9JLW0-F1
#
_cell.length_a   1.000
_cell.length_b   1.000
_cell.length_c   1.000
_cell.angle_alpha   90.00
_cell.angle_beta   90.00
_cell.angle_gamma   90.00
#
_symmetry.space_group_name_H-M   'P 1'
#
loop_
_entity.id
_entity.type
_entity.pdbx_description
1 polymer ?
#
loop_
_entity_poly.entity_id
_entity_poly.type
_entity_poly.pdbx_seq_one_letter_code
_entity_poly.pdbx_strand_id
1 'polypeptide(L)'
;MMPVHRIKREVASSRLACPSKLLVLLLSAMLGSTPVAEILDEAVAQDSFLLTLADALHAYDIDVAHNLNARDVARGRIQRPRLGRFPDLPVNSLALSQELAVWEGEYDEGEIGAIAILGSRSEAESDAASFLHDWLRAPGSDRLFVSFYRSDLQVADKIASVAAAYGYGILTLHGGESQAMAGNLYATAAQRLAIDSRAARRYRSEVTEFSFLGERVRRNSNSLFGDDGDRGNNRLARSEPSVFLKETLGGEFTQSTIREVIVPGGVALGETARVPYAIASMVYGNGVITLKGTADERFVLPQIDTATLRALFDFVERSEAIRSDAIVDIDAIGRVKISSALRDTDPGFDIVHADTLPFEYVPNLSVSKSVVIDTSVDWFGGQRETLAFQTGFEVRFLSADNMRIAKTRVALQYQYDSQSGEISYLDSWGRDTVRLRDNLDYAGLGESMRTIASYAGWIGLLRKMYEEQVPFLQGRYDFLKLDKSGRDTPARY
;
A
#
# COMPACT_ATOMS: atom_id res chain seq x y z
N MET A 1 46.93 -39.48 78.14
CA MET A 1 46.06 -39.29 76.96
C MET A 1 46.76 -39.92 75.76
N MET A 2 45.97 -40.53 74.88
CA MET A 2 46.23 -41.74 74.10
C MET A 2 47.42 -41.74 73.10
N PRO A 3 47.84 -42.94 72.65
CA PRO A 3 49.24 -43.22 72.35
C PRO A 3 49.49 -43.62 70.86
N VAL A 4 50.78 -43.73 70.50
CA VAL A 4 51.35 -44.86 69.72
C VAL A 4 50.87 -45.07 68.26
N HIS A 5 51.75 -44.87 67.26
CA HIS A 5 52.61 -45.93 66.69
C HIS A 5 53.55 -45.39 65.59
N ARG A 6 54.61 -46.16 65.40
CA ARG A 6 55.80 -45.97 64.56
C ARG A 6 55.69 -46.96 63.38
N ILE A 7 56.66 -46.88 62.45
CA ILE A 7 57.03 -47.83 61.38
C ILE A 7 56.49 -47.38 60.01
N LYS A 8 57.20 -47.39 58.88
CA LYS A 8 58.61 -47.36 58.41
C LYS A 8 58.50 -47.75 56.93
N ARG A 9 59.37 -47.20 56.07
CA ARG A 9 59.89 -47.81 54.81
C ARG A 9 58.89 -48.03 53.67
N GLU A 10 59.23 -48.00 52.38
CA GLU A 10 60.43 -47.66 51.61
C GLU A 10 60.00 -47.70 50.12
N VAL A 11 60.71 -46.94 49.28
CA VAL A 11 61.26 -47.38 47.97
C VAL A 11 60.37 -47.37 46.70
N ALA A 12 61.04 -46.81 45.67
CA ALA A 12 60.97 -47.11 44.23
C ALA A 12 59.74 -46.64 43.44
N SER A 13 59.84 -46.29 42.17
CA SER A 13 60.93 -45.99 41.23
C SER A 13 60.25 -45.66 39.89
N SER A 14 61.03 -45.07 38.97
CA SER A 14 60.95 -45.23 37.50
C SER A 14 59.63 -44.82 36.79
N ARG A 15 59.63 -43.72 36.01
CA ARG A 15 60.25 -43.50 34.68
C ARG A 15 59.49 -44.15 33.50
N LEU A 16 59.24 -43.29 32.49
CA LEU A 16 59.12 -43.55 31.03
C LEU A 16 57.80 -44.20 30.57
N ALA A 17 57.15 -43.82 29.46
CA ALA A 17 57.39 -42.81 28.42
C ALA A 17 56.13 -42.71 27.52
N CYS A 18 55.98 -41.55 26.84
CA CYS A 18 55.22 -41.30 25.61
C CYS A 18 53.68 -41.45 25.64
N PRO A 19 52.89 -40.82 24.72
CA PRO A 19 53.33 -40.13 23.50
C PRO A 19 52.60 -38.80 23.17
N SER A 20 53.31 -37.93 22.44
CA SER A 20 53.03 -37.48 21.06
C SER A 20 51.62 -37.58 20.44
N LYS A 21 50.55 -37.39 21.21
CA LYS A 21 49.15 -37.26 20.70
C LYS A 21 48.50 -35.92 21.06
N LEU A 22 49.12 -35.12 21.93
CA LEU A 22 48.52 -33.87 22.41
C LEU A 22 48.66 -32.70 21.42
N LEU A 23 49.66 -32.72 20.53
CA LEU A 23 49.93 -31.61 19.62
C LEU A 23 49.03 -31.62 18.37
N VAL A 24 48.47 -32.78 17.99
CA VAL A 24 47.50 -32.88 16.87
C VAL A 24 46.08 -32.53 17.35
N LEU A 25 45.77 -32.71 18.64
CA LEU A 25 44.47 -32.34 19.20
C LEU A 25 44.30 -30.83 19.46
N LEU A 26 45.39 -30.09 19.61
CA LEU A 26 45.35 -28.63 19.82
C LEU A 26 45.25 -27.81 18.53
N LEU A 27 45.52 -28.41 17.35
CA LEU A 27 45.24 -27.76 16.06
C LEU A 27 43.80 -27.96 15.58
N SER A 28 43.09 -29.00 16.05
CA SER A 28 41.68 -29.24 15.69
C SER A 28 40.67 -28.40 16.48
N ALA A 29 41.12 -27.74 17.56
CA ALA A 29 40.29 -26.82 18.35
C ALA A 29 40.28 -25.38 17.80
N MET A 30 41.02 -25.13 16.71
CA MET A 30 40.94 -23.91 15.89
C MET A 30 40.10 -24.17 14.63
N LEU A 31 39.07 -25.02 14.72
CA LEU A 31 37.88 -24.86 13.89
C LEU A 31 37.24 -23.55 14.34
N GLY A 32 37.72 -22.47 13.72
CA GLY A 32 37.17 -21.15 13.89
C GLY A 32 35.66 -21.26 13.78
N SER A 33 34.98 -20.66 14.75
CA SER A 33 33.65 -20.12 14.51
C SER A 33 33.73 -19.37 13.19
N THR A 34 33.23 -20.00 12.12
CA THR A 34 32.94 -19.27 10.89
C THR A 34 32.03 -18.14 11.34
N PRO A 35 32.42 -16.88 11.16
CA PRO A 35 31.53 -15.78 11.51
C PRO A 35 30.34 -15.92 10.55
N VAL A 36 29.24 -16.43 11.11
CA VAL A 36 27.92 -16.45 10.48
C VAL A 36 27.45 -15.00 10.53
N ALA A 37 26.71 -14.55 9.51
CA ALA A 37 25.99 -13.30 9.61
C ALA A 37 25.32 -13.22 10.99
N GLU A 38 25.52 -12.12 11.73
CA GLU A 38 24.67 -11.91 12.90
C GLU A 38 23.28 -11.69 12.32
N ILE A 39 22.48 -12.74 12.30
CA ILE A 39 21.07 -12.70 11.99
C ILE A 39 20.48 -11.75 13.02
N LEU A 40 20.24 -10.51 12.60
CA LEU A 40 19.96 -9.42 13.54
C LEU A 40 18.56 -9.52 14.16
N ASP A 41 17.70 -10.41 13.61
CA ASP A 41 16.44 -10.83 14.21
C ASP A 41 16.10 -12.30 13.84
N GLU A 42 15.41 -13.04 14.72
CA GLU A 42 15.03 -14.45 14.48
C GLU A 42 14.11 -14.64 13.26
N ALA A 43 13.48 -13.57 12.76
CA ALA A 43 12.54 -13.61 11.66
C ALA A 43 13.22 -13.71 10.29
N VAL A 44 14.53 -13.45 10.18
CA VAL A 44 15.32 -13.77 8.98
C VAL A 44 15.11 -15.22 8.56
N ALA A 45 14.90 -16.15 9.49
CA ALA A 45 14.62 -17.56 9.21
C ALA A 45 13.36 -17.84 8.35
N GLN A 46 12.53 -16.82 8.08
CA GLN A 46 11.34 -16.93 7.25
C GLN A 46 11.51 -16.32 5.85
N ASP A 47 12.62 -15.64 5.57
CA ASP A 47 12.89 -14.93 4.32
C ASP A 47 13.88 -15.68 3.43
N SER A 48 13.36 -16.44 2.47
CA SER A 48 14.18 -17.30 1.62
C SER A 48 15.28 -16.55 0.87
N PHE A 49 15.02 -15.33 0.40
CA PHE A 49 15.99 -14.51 -0.32
C PHE A 49 17.13 -14.06 0.62
N LEU A 50 16.80 -13.38 1.72
CA LEU A 50 17.81 -12.85 2.64
C LEU A 50 18.61 -13.97 3.30
N LEU A 51 17.98 -15.09 3.64
CA LEU A 51 18.68 -16.27 4.18
C LEU A 51 19.70 -16.83 3.20
N THR A 52 19.31 -16.95 1.94
CA THR A 52 20.18 -17.53 0.90
C THR A 52 21.47 -16.72 0.75
N LEU A 53 21.38 -15.39 0.88
CA LEU A 53 22.51 -14.49 0.69
C LEU A 53 23.28 -14.16 1.98
N ALA A 54 22.71 -14.42 3.16
CA ALA A 54 23.24 -13.97 4.46
C ALA A 54 24.72 -14.29 4.65
N ASP A 55 25.10 -15.57 4.54
CA ASP A 55 26.48 -16.02 4.77
C ASP A 55 27.45 -15.46 3.73
N ALA A 56 27.01 -15.37 2.47
CA ALA A 56 27.83 -14.83 1.38
C ALA A 56 28.06 -13.32 1.52
N LEU A 57 27.05 -12.56 1.94
CA LEU A 57 27.16 -11.12 2.18
C LEU A 57 28.02 -10.81 3.40
N HIS A 58 27.97 -11.65 4.43
CA HIS A 58 28.79 -11.48 5.63
C HIS A 58 30.29 -11.50 5.34
N ALA A 59 30.74 -12.32 4.38
CA ALA A 59 32.13 -12.37 3.94
C ALA A 59 32.63 -11.03 3.37
N TYR A 60 31.72 -10.11 3.04
CA TYR A 60 32.01 -8.77 2.54
C TYR A 60 31.67 -7.67 3.55
N ASP A 61 31.56 -8.01 4.84
CA ASP A 61 31.19 -7.08 5.90
C ASP A 61 29.81 -6.42 5.68
N ILE A 62 28.85 -7.15 5.10
CA ILE A 62 27.46 -6.72 4.91
C ILE A 62 26.57 -7.62 5.75
N ASP A 63 25.80 -7.02 6.66
CA ASP A 63 24.86 -7.74 7.51
C ASP A 63 23.47 -7.83 6.83
N VAL A 64 22.63 -8.75 7.28
CA VAL A 64 21.24 -8.88 6.80
C VAL A 64 20.25 -8.79 7.95
N ALA A 65 19.09 -8.17 7.70
CA ALA A 65 17.98 -8.12 8.65
C ALA A 65 16.66 -8.31 7.92
N HIS A 66 15.76 -9.11 8.49
CA HIS A 66 14.42 -9.24 7.95
C HIS A 66 13.63 -7.97 8.20
N ASN A 67 13.85 -7.34 9.36
CA ASN A 67 13.22 -6.08 9.72
C ASN A 67 14.26 -5.04 10.14
N LEU A 68 14.54 -4.09 9.25
CA LEU A 68 15.46 -2.97 9.52
C LEU A 68 14.98 -2.06 10.68
N ASN A 69 13.69 -2.12 11.02
CA ASN A 69 13.07 -1.37 12.10
C ASN A 69 12.90 -2.18 13.40
N ALA A 70 13.40 -3.41 13.43
CA ALA A 70 13.48 -4.19 14.66
C ALA A 70 14.25 -3.39 15.72
N ARG A 71 13.81 -3.47 16.98
CA ARG A 71 14.29 -2.58 18.06
C ARG A 71 15.81 -2.52 18.16
N ASP A 72 16.46 -3.67 18.06
CA ASP A 72 17.91 -3.81 18.26
C ASP A 72 18.69 -3.43 16.99
N VAL A 73 18.08 -3.58 15.81
CA VAL A 73 18.61 -3.13 14.52
C VAL A 73 18.56 -1.60 14.41
N ALA A 74 17.39 -1.01 14.65
CA ALA A 74 17.16 0.43 14.53
C ALA A 74 18.03 1.24 15.51
N ARG A 75 18.15 0.79 16.77
CA ARG A 75 18.97 1.47 17.79
C ARG A 75 20.44 1.11 17.75
N GLY A 76 20.78 -0.03 17.16
CA GLY A 76 22.16 -0.50 17.08
C GLY A 76 23.03 0.50 16.33
N ARG A 77 24.23 0.75 16.85
CA ARG A 77 25.24 1.50 16.10
C ARG A 77 25.59 0.68 14.86
N ILE A 78 25.37 1.25 13.68
CA ILE A 78 25.78 0.63 12.42
C ILE A 78 27.30 0.47 12.44
N GLN A 79 27.79 -0.76 12.54
CA GLN A 79 29.21 -1.08 12.37
C GLN A 79 29.51 -1.40 10.91
N ARG A 80 28.61 -2.17 10.30
CA ARG A 80 28.59 -2.61 8.91
C ARG A 80 27.26 -2.22 8.25
N PRO A 81 27.24 -1.92 6.95
CA PRO A 81 25.99 -1.74 6.19
C PRO A 81 25.11 -2.97 6.31
N ARG A 82 23.79 -2.77 6.28
CA ARG A 82 22.82 -3.88 6.35
C ARG A 82 21.88 -3.86 5.16
N LEU A 83 21.58 -5.03 4.62
CA LEU A 83 20.48 -5.21 3.66
C LEU A 83 19.25 -5.72 4.41
N GLY A 84 18.08 -5.15 4.15
CA GLY A 84 16.86 -5.66 4.75
C GLY A 84 15.56 -5.04 4.26
N ARG A 85 14.46 -5.47 4.88
CA ARG A 85 13.09 -5.02 4.58
C ARG A 85 12.50 -4.16 5.68
N PHE A 86 11.31 -3.66 5.38
CA PHE A 86 10.47 -2.88 6.28
C PHE A 86 9.14 -3.60 6.46
N PRO A 87 8.61 -3.68 7.68
CA PRO A 87 7.36 -4.37 7.92
C PRO A 87 6.13 -3.57 7.43
N ASP A 88 6.26 -2.24 7.29
CA ASP A 88 5.25 -1.36 6.69
C ASP A 88 5.32 -1.29 5.17
N LEU A 89 6.31 -1.94 4.54
CA LEU A 89 6.34 -2.19 3.10
C LEU A 89 6.11 -3.68 2.86
N PRO A 90 4.90 -4.19 3.10
CA PRO A 90 4.61 -5.61 2.90
C PRO A 90 4.75 -5.99 1.43
N VAL A 91 4.94 -7.29 1.20
CA VAL A 91 5.02 -7.84 -0.15
C VAL A 91 3.76 -7.47 -0.94
N ASN A 92 3.95 -7.04 -2.19
CA ASN A 92 2.94 -6.53 -3.12
C ASN A 92 2.34 -5.15 -2.77
N SER A 93 2.88 -4.43 -1.79
CA SER A 93 2.61 -2.98 -1.63
C SER A 93 3.37 -2.19 -2.69
N LEU A 94 2.72 -2.00 -3.84
CA LEU A 94 3.27 -1.24 -4.97
C LEU A 94 3.32 0.26 -4.66
N ALA A 95 4.33 0.95 -5.20
CA ALA A 95 4.50 2.38 -4.98
C ALA A 95 3.33 3.19 -5.58
N LEU A 96 2.93 4.24 -4.86
CA LEU A 96 1.93 5.21 -5.32
C LEU A 96 2.60 6.35 -6.11
N SER A 97 1.83 7.19 -6.78
CA SER A 97 2.38 8.25 -7.64
C SER A 97 3.26 9.26 -6.90
N GLN A 98 2.90 9.62 -5.66
CA GLN A 98 3.73 10.51 -4.85
C GLN A 98 5.06 9.85 -4.48
N GLU A 99 5.03 8.57 -4.08
CA GLU A 99 6.25 7.81 -3.76
C GLU A 99 7.15 7.70 -4.99
N LEU A 100 6.57 7.36 -6.14
CA LEU A 100 7.27 7.27 -7.42
C LEU A 100 7.92 8.60 -7.81
N ALA A 101 7.19 9.71 -7.72
CA ALA A 101 7.70 11.02 -8.10
C ALA A 101 8.87 11.48 -7.22
N VAL A 102 8.82 11.19 -5.91
CA VAL A 102 9.92 11.51 -4.98
C VAL A 102 11.14 10.63 -5.28
N TRP A 103 10.92 9.32 -5.48
CA TRP A 103 11.99 8.38 -5.82
C TRP A 103 12.69 8.74 -7.14
N GLU A 104 11.91 9.02 -8.19
CA GLU A 104 12.43 9.41 -9.49
C GLU A 104 13.21 10.73 -9.45
N GLY A 105 12.77 11.68 -8.62
CA GLY A 105 13.48 12.95 -8.42
C GLY A 105 14.86 12.75 -7.82
N GLU A 106 14.97 11.97 -6.74
CA GLU A 106 16.26 11.70 -6.09
C GLU A 106 17.17 10.81 -6.95
N TYR A 107 16.59 9.92 -7.77
CA TYR A 107 17.34 9.12 -8.74
C TYR A 107 17.95 9.98 -9.84
N ASP A 108 17.19 10.92 -10.40
CA ASP A 108 17.67 11.85 -11.43
C ASP A 108 18.75 12.81 -10.92
N GLU A 109 18.62 13.24 -9.65
CA GLU A 109 19.65 14.02 -8.98
C GLU A 109 20.92 13.21 -8.67
N GLY A 110 20.88 11.88 -8.84
CA GLY A 110 22.00 10.97 -8.57
C GLY A 110 22.33 10.85 -7.08
N GLU A 111 21.38 11.19 -6.20
CA GLU A 111 21.54 11.03 -4.75
C GLU A 111 21.25 9.60 -4.30
N ILE A 112 20.39 8.88 -5.03
CA ILE A 112 20.08 7.46 -4.80
C ILE A 112 20.34 6.62 -6.05
N GLY A 113 20.48 5.31 -5.84
CA GLY A 113 20.50 4.30 -6.87
C GLY A 113 19.66 3.09 -6.45
N ALA A 114 19.56 2.10 -7.34
CA ALA A 114 18.86 0.87 -7.03
C ALA A 114 19.43 -0.38 -7.68
N ILE A 115 19.02 -1.53 -7.14
CA ILE A 115 19.24 -2.85 -7.73
C ILE A 115 17.87 -3.49 -7.93
N ALA A 116 17.53 -3.81 -9.18
CA ALA A 116 16.41 -4.68 -9.48
C ALA A 116 16.91 -6.12 -9.56
N ILE A 117 16.28 -7.01 -8.78
CA ILE A 117 16.67 -8.41 -8.61
C ILE A 117 15.48 -9.30 -8.97
N LEU A 118 15.72 -10.21 -9.92
CA LEU A 118 14.73 -11.14 -10.44
C LEU A 118 15.04 -12.57 -9.98
N GLY A 119 14.05 -13.23 -9.35
CA GLY A 119 14.17 -14.56 -8.73
C GLY A 119 14.63 -15.70 -9.65
N SER A 120 14.25 -15.67 -10.92
CA SER A 120 14.69 -16.64 -11.91
C SER A 120 14.85 -15.97 -13.27
N ARG A 121 15.93 -16.29 -13.98
CA ARG A 121 16.19 -15.74 -15.31
C ARG A 121 16.88 -16.75 -16.22
N SER A 122 16.50 -16.76 -17.50
CA SER A 122 17.22 -17.47 -18.55
C SER A 122 18.51 -16.70 -18.89
N GLU A 123 19.64 -17.40 -19.03
CA GLU A 123 21.00 -16.86 -19.25
C GLU A 123 21.22 -16.08 -20.56
N ALA A 124 20.16 -15.73 -21.30
CA ALA A 124 20.31 -14.96 -22.53
C ALA A 124 20.87 -13.56 -22.23
N GLU A 125 21.89 -13.14 -22.99
CA GLU A 125 22.39 -11.77 -23.00
C GLU A 125 21.21 -10.81 -23.10
N SER A 126 21.05 -9.98 -22.07
CA SER A 126 19.87 -9.16 -21.92
C SER A 126 20.26 -7.72 -21.79
N ASP A 127 19.67 -6.90 -22.65
CA ASP A 127 19.52 -5.47 -22.45
C ASP A 127 18.50 -5.17 -21.33
N ALA A 128 18.46 -3.91 -20.87
CA ALA A 128 17.54 -3.48 -19.82
C ALA A 128 16.05 -3.67 -20.22
N ALA A 129 15.73 -3.57 -21.52
CA ALA A 129 14.38 -3.74 -22.03
C ALA A 129 13.87 -5.18 -21.84
N SER A 130 14.70 -6.17 -22.13
CA SER A 130 14.37 -7.59 -21.91
C SER A 130 14.25 -7.89 -20.41
N PHE A 131 15.08 -7.25 -19.58
CA PHE A 131 14.95 -7.37 -18.11
C PHE A 131 13.59 -6.86 -17.62
N LEU A 132 13.16 -5.67 -18.04
CA LEU A 132 11.84 -5.14 -17.68
C LEU A 132 10.70 -6.01 -18.20
N HIS A 133 10.85 -6.57 -19.40
CA HIS A 133 9.87 -7.48 -19.98
C HIS A 133 9.66 -8.75 -19.13
N ASP A 134 10.75 -9.34 -18.66
CA ASP A 134 10.72 -10.51 -17.77
C ASP A 134 10.19 -10.13 -16.39
N TRP A 135 10.64 -8.99 -15.86
CA TRP A 135 10.19 -8.44 -14.59
C TRP A 135 8.68 -8.27 -14.52
N LEU A 136 8.05 -7.65 -15.52
CA LEU A 136 6.60 -7.42 -15.54
C LEU A 136 5.75 -8.70 -15.70
N ARG A 137 6.38 -9.86 -15.95
CA ARG A 137 5.72 -11.18 -16.03
C ARG A 137 6.03 -12.08 -14.84
N ALA A 138 7.10 -11.82 -14.13
CA ALA A 138 7.48 -12.59 -12.96
C ALA A 138 6.46 -12.45 -11.84
N PRO A 139 6.30 -13.43 -10.94
CA PRO A 139 5.44 -13.31 -9.76
C PRO A 139 6.02 -12.31 -8.75
N GLY A 140 5.19 -11.84 -7.80
CA GLY A 140 5.63 -10.86 -6.80
C GLY A 140 6.76 -11.37 -5.88
N SER A 141 6.85 -12.69 -5.67
CA SER A 141 7.95 -13.33 -4.93
C SER A 141 9.32 -13.13 -5.57
N ASP A 142 9.36 -12.81 -6.87
CA ASP A 142 10.58 -12.79 -7.67
C ASP A 142 11.01 -11.36 -8.02
N ARG A 143 10.20 -10.33 -7.73
CA ARG A 143 10.46 -8.93 -8.07
C ARG A 143 10.94 -8.14 -6.85
N LEU A 144 12.25 -8.14 -6.60
CA LEU A 144 12.86 -7.43 -5.48
C LEU A 144 13.58 -6.16 -5.97
N PHE A 145 13.37 -5.07 -5.26
CA PHE A 145 13.96 -3.77 -5.57
C PHE A 145 14.68 -3.24 -4.33
N VAL A 146 15.98 -3.00 -4.45
CA VAL A 146 16.83 -2.50 -3.36
C VAL A 146 17.19 -1.05 -3.62
N SER A 147 16.66 -0.12 -2.84
CA SER A 147 17.05 1.30 -2.88
C SER A 147 18.32 1.52 -2.03
N PHE A 148 19.27 2.30 -2.53
CA PHE A 148 20.50 2.63 -1.80
C PHE A 148 20.95 4.08 -2.01
N TYR A 149 21.55 4.67 -0.97
CA TYR A 149 22.09 6.03 -1.07
C TYR A 149 23.41 5.98 -1.87
N ARG A 150 23.72 7.00 -2.68
CA ARG A 150 24.88 6.98 -3.59
C ARG A 150 26.21 6.59 -2.95
N SER A 151 26.40 6.92 -1.66
CA SER A 151 27.64 6.56 -0.93
C SER A 151 27.76 5.06 -0.64
N ASP A 152 26.69 4.30 -0.80
CA ASP A 152 26.62 2.85 -0.62
C ASP A 152 26.77 2.09 -1.94
N LEU A 153 27.19 2.73 -3.04
CA LEU A 153 27.35 2.10 -4.35
C LEU A 153 28.23 0.83 -4.31
N GLN A 154 29.35 0.86 -3.59
CA GLN A 154 30.22 -0.31 -3.47
C GLN A 154 29.54 -1.49 -2.74
N VAL A 155 28.69 -1.19 -1.77
CA VAL A 155 27.89 -2.18 -1.03
C VAL A 155 26.84 -2.77 -1.97
N ALA A 156 26.17 -1.90 -2.73
CA ALA A 156 25.17 -2.28 -3.72
C ALA A 156 25.75 -3.19 -4.81
N ASP A 157 26.91 -2.83 -5.39
CA ASP A 157 27.62 -3.65 -6.37
C ASP A 157 27.97 -5.03 -5.79
N LYS A 158 28.31 -5.10 -4.50
CA LYS A 158 28.57 -6.38 -3.86
C LYS A 158 27.30 -7.22 -3.67
N ILE A 159 26.20 -6.60 -3.25
CA ILE A 159 24.90 -7.28 -3.14
C ILE A 159 24.47 -7.82 -4.51
N ALA A 160 24.56 -7.01 -5.56
CA ALA A 160 24.30 -7.39 -6.94
C ALA A 160 25.16 -8.58 -7.39
N SER A 161 26.48 -8.50 -7.17
CA SER A 161 27.42 -9.57 -7.50
C SER A 161 27.12 -10.88 -6.77
N VAL A 162 26.77 -10.82 -5.48
CA VAL A 162 26.44 -12.01 -4.69
C VAL A 162 25.11 -12.59 -5.16
N ALA A 163 24.06 -11.78 -5.33
CA ALA A 163 22.79 -12.26 -5.86
C ALA A 163 22.95 -12.90 -7.25
N ALA A 164 23.70 -12.29 -8.17
CA ALA A 164 23.99 -12.89 -9.49
C ALA A 164 24.67 -14.26 -9.37
N ALA A 165 25.62 -14.42 -8.44
CA ALA A 165 26.31 -15.69 -8.22
C ALA A 165 25.39 -16.81 -7.69
N TYR A 166 24.24 -16.45 -7.10
CA TYR A 166 23.20 -17.38 -6.68
C TYR A 166 22.11 -17.59 -7.76
N GLY A 167 22.34 -17.09 -8.98
CA GLY A 167 21.47 -17.33 -10.13
C GLY A 167 20.32 -16.31 -10.31
N TYR A 168 20.32 -15.23 -9.54
CA TYR A 168 19.33 -14.16 -9.70
C TYR A 168 19.66 -13.28 -10.91
N GLY A 169 18.63 -12.82 -11.63
CA GLY A 169 18.79 -11.79 -12.66
C GLY A 169 19.00 -10.43 -12.00
N ILE A 170 19.99 -9.66 -12.44
CA ILE A 170 20.33 -8.36 -11.83
C ILE A 170 20.35 -7.25 -12.86
N LEU A 171 19.75 -6.11 -12.51
CA LEU A 171 19.92 -4.84 -13.20
C LEU A 171 20.26 -3.76 -12.17
N THR A 172 21.46 -3.18 -12.28
CA THR A 172 21.91 -2.09 -11.40
C THR A 172 21.59 -0.74 -12.02
N LEU A 173 20.96 0.14 -11.25
CA LEU A 173 20.47 1.45 -11.66
C LEU A 173 21.27 2.54 -10.92
N HIS A 174 22.30 3.10 -11.56
CA HIS A 174 23.08 4.22 -11.01
C HIS A 174 23.62 5.14 -12.13
N GLY A 175 22.76 5.99 -12.71
CA GLY A 175 23.19 7.03 -13.65
C GLY A 175 23.50 6.57 -15.08
N GLY A 176 23.10 5.36 -15.47
CA GLY A 176 23.25 4.83 -16.84
C GLY A 176 21.93 4.50 -17.56
N GLU A 177 20.89 4.15 -16.81
CA GLU A 177 19.57 3.81 -17.34
C GLU A 177 18.62 5.01 -17.31
N SER A 178 17.70 5.07 -18.28
CA SER A 178 16.68 6.12 -18.33
C SER A 178 15.82 6.14 -17.05
N GLN A 179 15.43 7.33 -16.59
CA GLN A 179 14.50 7.50 -15.46
C GLN A 179 13.25 6.64 -15.61
N ALA A 180 12.66 6.60 -16.81
CA ALA A 180 11.46 5.81 -17.09
C ALA A 180 11.65 4.31 -16.85
N MET A 181 12.83 3.76 -17.18
CA MET A 181 13.15 2.35 -16.91
C MET A 181 13.21 2.09 -15.40
N ALA A 182 13.96 2.93 -14.67
CA ALA A 182 14.15 2.81 -13.23
C ALA A 182 12.82 3.00 -12.48
N GLY A 183 12.04 4.02 -12.85
CA GLY A 183 10.72 4.30 -12.31
C GLY A 183 9.72 3.19 -12.57
N ASN A 184 9.77 2.52 -13.73
CA ASN A 184 8.88 1.38 -14.01
C ASN A 184 9.17 0.17 -13.12
N LEU A 185 10.46 -0.12 -12.90
CA LEU A 185 10.90 -1.16 -11.97
C LEU A 185 10.47 -0.83 -10.54
N TYR A 186 10.64 0.42 -10.09
CA TYR A 186 10.20 0.86 -8.77
C TYR A 186 8.67 0.78 -8.60
N ALA A 187 7.91 1.30 -9.57
CA ALA A 187 6.45 1.30 -9.55
C ALA A 187 5.82 -0.11 -9.50
N THR A 188 6.56 -1.13 -9.94
CA THR A 188 6.09 -2.52 -10.06
C THR A 188 6.85 -3.50 -9.16
N ALA A 189 7.69 -2.97 -8.26
CA ALA A 189 8.40 -3.74 -7.25
C ALA A 189 7.42 -4.31 -6.22
N ALA A 190 7.37 -5.65 -6.15
CA ALA A 190 6.57 -6.31 -5.14
C ALA A 190 7.26 -6.32 -3.77
N GLN A 191 8.58 -6.33 -3.75
CA GLN A 191 9.38 -6.41 -2.53
C GLN A 191 10.39 -5.28 -2.52
N ARG A 192 10.24 -4.37 -1.57
CA ARG A 192 11.10 -3.19 -1.44
C ARG A 192 12.04 -3.35 -0.26
N LEU A 193 13.33 -3.21 -0.53
CA LEU A 193 14.44 -3.35 0.40
C LEU A 193 15.30 -2.08 0.39
N ALA A 194 16.11 -1.93 1.43
CA ALA A 194 17.11 -0.86 1.47
C ALA A 194 18.46 -1.31 2.02
N ILE A 195 19.47 -0.51 1.72
CA ILE A 195 20.77 -0.56 2.40
C ILE A 195 20.77 0.42 3.57
N ASP A 196 20.78 -0.10 4.79
CA ASP A 196 20.92 0.67 6.03
C ASP A 196 22.40 0.89 6.36
N SER A 197 22.91 2.07 6.00
CA SER A 197 24.27 2.51 6.28
C SER A 197 24.31 3.78 7.14
N ARG A 198 25.49 4.14 7.66
CA ARG A 198 25.65 5.40 8.40
C ARG A 198 25.39 6.62 7.52
N ALA A 199 25.67 6.51 6.23
CA ALA A 199 25.45 7.58 5.27
C ALA A 199 23.95 7.67 4.96
N ALA A 200 23.30 6.54 4.66
CA ALA A 200 21.87 6.47 4.39
C ALA A 200 21.02 7.02 5.56
N ARG A 201 21.32 6.66 6.82
CA ARG A 201 20.60 7.23 7.98
C ARG A 201 20.78 8.73 8.20
N ARG A 202 21.84 9.32 7.66
CA ARG A 202 22.11 10.77 7.77
C ARG A 202 21.53 11.54 6.59
N TYR A 203 21.26 10.85 5.49
CA TYR A 203 20.61 11.39 4.33
C TYR A 203 19.15 11.69 4.68
N ARG A 204 18.75 12.96 4.53
CA ARG A 204 17.37 13.39 4.75
C ARG A 204 16.66 13.32 3.42
N SER A 205 15.77 12.35 3.30
CA SER A 205 15.05 12.04 2.08
C SER A 205 13.59 11.77 2.40
N GLU A 206 12.71 12.10 1.46
CA GLU A 206 11.29 11.77 1.52
C GLU A 206 10.98 10.43 0.82
N VAL A 207 11.99 9.78 0.22
CA VAL A 207 11.83 8.44 -0.35
C VAL A 207 11.49 7.45 0.76
N THR A 208 10.42 6.70 0.54
CA THR A 208 9.78 5.86 1.57
C THR A 208 10.78 4.97 2.29
N GLU A 209 11.64 4.24 1.56
CA GLU A 209 12.63 3.35 2.15
C GLU A 209 13.64 4.07 3.07
N PHE A 210 14.10 5.27 2.69
CA PHE A 210 15.07 6.04 3.50
C PHE A 210 14.39 6.72 4.68
N SER A 211 13.15 7.18 4.51
CA SER A 211 12.36 7.78 5.59
C SER A 211 12.13 6.80 6.75
N PHE A 212 12.16 5.49 6.47
CA PHE A 212 12.01 4.45 7.47
C PHE A 212 13.33 4.04 8.13
N LEU A 213 14.50 4.40 7.58
CA LEU A 213 15.77 3.97 8.14
C LEU A 213 16.04 4.56 9.52
N GLY A 214 16.35 3.68 10.49
CA GLY A 214 16.60 4.09 11.87
C GLY A 214 15.33 4.38 12.68
N GLU A 215 14.17 4.34 12.05
CA GLU A 215 12.88 4.41 12.73
C GLU A 215 12.54 3.08 13.41
N ARG A 216 11.79 3.16 14.50
CA ARG A 216 11.52 2.01 15.35
C ARG A 216 10.06 1.59 15.27
N VAL A 217 9.85 0.29 15.03
CA VAL A 217 8.52 -0.34 15.14
C VAL A 217 7.99 -0.22 16.57
N ARG A 218 6.69 0.07 16.68
CA ARG A 218 6.03 0.27 17.98
C ARG A 218 6.01 -1.03 18.79
N ARG A 219 5.96 -0.92 20.12
CA ARG A 219 5.89 -2.10 20.99
C ARG A 219 4.57 -2.84 20.74
N ASN A 220 4.65 -4.15 20.52
CA ASN A 220 3.50 -5.04 20.29
C ASN A 220 2.70 -4.71 19.02
N SER A 221 3.36 -4.20 17.98
CA SER A 221 2.83 -4.04 16.62
C SER A 221 3.95 -4.36 15.63
N ASN A 222 3.59 -4.70 14.39
CA ASN A 222 4.53 -4.82 13.28
C ASN A 222 4.62 -3.53 12.46
N SER A 223 4.06 -2.41 12.94
CA SER A 223 4.03 -1.15 12.21
C SER A 223 4.87 -0.04 12.89
N LEU A 224 5.53 0.78 12.06
CA LEU A 224 6.06 2.11 12.38
C LEU A 224 4.91 3.08 12.65
N PHE A 225 3.84 2.93 11.87
CA PHE A 225 2.59 3.65 12.02
C PHE A 225 1.75 3.02 13.14
N GLY A 226 0.77 3.76 13.65
CA GLY A 226 -0.13 3.17 14.64
C GLY A 226 -1.00 2.13 13.97
N ASP A 227 -1.17 0.96 14.60
CA ASP A 227 -2.51 0.37 14.58
C ASP A 227 -3.41 1.45 15.17
N ASP A 228 -4.36 1.97 14.40
CA ASP A 228 -5.50 2.71 14.93
C ASP A 228 -6.46 1.79 15.73
N GLY A 229 -5.90 0.73 16.33
CA GLY A 229 -6.45 -0.05 17.41
C GLY A 229 -5.85 0.41 18.74
N ASP A 230 -6.54 1.34 19.40
CA ASP A 230 -6.62 1.44 20.86
C ASP A 230 -5.32 1.69 21.69
N ARG A 231 -4.36 2.45 21.16
CA ARG A 231 -3.23 2.98 21.99
C ARG A 231 -3.07 4.50 21.97
N GLY A 232 -4.17 5.22 21.78
CA GLY A 232 -4.27 6.69 21.90
C GLY A 232 -5.10 7.20 23.09
N ASN A 233 -5.71 6.32 23.88
CA ASN A 233 -6.77 6.67 24.82
C ASN A 233 -6.35 7.47 26.08
N ASN A 234 -5.10 7.93 26.21
CA ASN A 234 -4.68 8.70 27.39
C ASN A 234 -3.84 9.96 27.14
N ARG A 235 -3.35 10.26 25.93
CA ARG A 235 -2.58 11.51 25.72
C ARG A 235 -2.79 12.25 24.39
N LEU A 236 -3.39 11.62 23.37
CA LEU A 236 -3.85 12.28 22.14
C LEU A 236 -5.38 12.53 22.14
N ALA A 237 -6.09 11.99 23.14
CA ALA A 237 -7.47 12.30 23.49
C ALA A 237 -7.65 13.70 24.10
N ARG A 238 -7.07 14.74 23.48
CA ARG A 238 -7.50 16.13 23.71
C ARG A 238 -7.91 16.88 22.45
N SER A 239 -7.68 16.36 21.25
CA SER A 239 -8.12 17.04 20.02
C SER A 239 -8.47 16.15 18.82
N GLU A 240 -8.45 14.82 18.93
CA GLU A 240 -9.11 13.95 17.95
C GLU A 240 -9.90 12.85 18.65
N PRO A 241 -11.17 12.62 18.26
CA PRO A 241 -12.00 11.59 18.85
C PRO A 241 -11.97 10.27 18.08
N SER A 242 -11.87 9.16 18.82
CA SER A 242 -11.83 7.75 18.40
C SER A 242 -13.15 7.18 17.84
N VAL A 243 -14.15 8.02 17.66
CA VAL A 243 -15.40 7.80 16.96
C VAL A 243 -15.75 9.18 16.47
N PHE A 244 -16.12 9.34 15.19
CA PHE A 244 -16.73 10.55 14.64
C PHE A 244 -17.51 11.36 15.69
N LEU A 245 -16.81 12.27 16.36
CA LEU A 245 -17.30 13.40 17.15
C LEU A 245 -16.95 14.59 16.27
N LYS A 246 -17.56 14.57 15.09
CA LYS A 246 -18.24 15.70 14.48
C LYS A 246 -18.22 16.92 15.42
N GLU A 247 -17.26 17.84 15.23
CA GLU A 247 -17.32 19.21 15.75
C GLU A 247 -18.27 20.10 14.94
N THR A 248 -19.49 20.23 15.41
CA THR A 248 -20.63 20.95 14.84
C THR A 248 -21.22 20.66 13.40
N LEU A 249 -22.49 20.17 13.25
CA LEU A 249 -23.33 20.13 12.03
C LEU A 249 -23.94 21.56 11.99
N GLY A 250 -23.35 22.54 12.69
CA GLY A 250 -24.09 23.20 13.79
C GLY A 250 -24.17 22.28 15.03
N GLY A 251 -25.25 22.05 15.77
CA GLY A 251 -25.31 20.76 16.50
C GLY A 251 -25.58 19.66 15.47
N GLU A 252 -25.06 18.43 15.44
CA GLU A 252 -23.92 17.73 16.04
C GLU A 252 -23.88 17.36 17.50
N PHE A 253 -23.09 16.31 17.67
CA PHE A 253 -22.66 15.63 18.87
C PHE A 253 -23.83 14.93 19.59
N THR A 254 -24.06 13.63 19.50
CA THR A 254 -23.14 12.53 19.19
C THR A 254 -23.88 11.20 19.07
N GLN A 255 -23.25 10.26 18.36
CA GLN A 255 -23.58 8.84 18.16
C GLN A 255 -24.66 8.52 17.11
N SER A 256 -24.20 8.35 15.87
CA SER A 256 -24.91 7.59 14.84
C SER A 256 -25.04 6.13 15.28
N THR A 257 -26.27 5.63 15.39
CA THR A 257 -26.57 4.19 15.57
C THR A 257 -26.70 3.44 14.25
N ILE A 258 -26.15 3.98 13.15
CA ILE A 258 -26.14 3.32 11.84
C ILE A 258 -24.67 3.00 11.50
N ARG A 259 -24.37 1.70 11.28
CA ARG A 259 -23.06 1.18 10.83
C ARG A 259 -22.80 1.50 9.35
N GLU A 260 -23.09 2.73 8.93
CA GLU A 260 -22.85 3.20 7.57
C GLU A 260 -22.13 4.56 7.65
N VAL A 261 -21.07 4.69 6.84
CA VAL A 261 -20.08 5.78 6.88
C VAL A 261 -20.77 7.13 6.66
N ILE A 262 -20.87 7.96 7.70
CA ILE A 262 -21.42 9.32 7.55
C ILE A 262 -20.29 10.28 7.20
N VAL A 263 -20.17 10.61 5.92
CA VAL A 263 -19.23 11.60 5.40
C VAL A 263 -19.63 13.03 5.80
N PRO A 264 -18.69 13.90 6.21
CA PRO A 264 -18.91 15.33 6.32
C PRO A 264 -19.01 15.96 4.92
N GLY A 265 -20.19 15.87 4.29
CA GLY A 265 -20.46 16.29 2.91
C GLY A 265 -21.15 15.12 2.20
N GLY A 266 -22.37 15.33 1.70
CA GLY A 266 -23.37 14.28 1.51
C GLY A 266 -23.20 13.39 0.26
N VAL A 267 -22.03 12.81 0.06
CA VAL A 267 -21.81 11.66 -0.84
C VAL A 267 -20.83 10.68 -0.18
N ALA A 268 -21.20 9.41 -0.11
CA ALA A 268 -20.39 8.30 0.37
C ALA A 268 -20.35 7.21 -0.69
N LEU A 269 -19.16 6.93 -1.23
CA LEU A 269 -18.92 5.92 -2.27
C LEU A 269 -17.95 4.87 -1.71
N GLY A 270 -18.49 3.83 -1.08
CA GLY A 270 -17.72 2.86 -0.30
C GLY A 270 -17.97 1.40 -0.67
N GLU A 271 -18.90 1.12 -1.59
CA GLU A 271 -19.24 -0.26 -1.94
C GLU A 271 -18.13 -0.92 -2.75
N THR A 272 -17.86 -2.19 -2.45
CA THR A 272 -16.94 -3.03 -3.22
C THR A 272 -17.72 -3.75 -4.31
N ALA A 273 -17.21 -3.70 -5.54
CA ALA A 273 -17.86 -4.34 -6.67
C ALA A 273 -17.95 -5.87 -6.53
N ARG A 274 -19.10 -6.42 -6.95
CA ARG A 274 -19.23 -7.83 -7.30
C ARG A 274 -18.85 -8.01 -8.75
N VAL A 275 -17.81 -8.79 -9.00
CA VAL A 275 -17.34 -9.14 -10.34
C VAL A 275 -17.45 -10.67 -10.47
N PRO A 276 -18.27 -11.20 -11.39
CA PRO A 276 -18.49 -12.65 -11.52
C PRO A 276 -17.35 -13.38 -12.25
N TYR A 277 -16.27 -12.68 -12.58
CA TYR A 277 -15.12 -13.17 -13.33
C TYR A 277 -13.88 -13.19 -12.44
N ALA A 278 -13.04 -14.22 -12.59
CA ALA A 278 -11.74 -14.26 -11.95
C ALA A 278 -10.76 -13.40 -12.75
N ILE A 279 -10.33 -12.27 -12.19
CA ILE A 279 -9.43 -11.34 -12.86
C ILE A 279 -7.97 -11.69 -12.51
N ALA A 280 -7.16 -11.93 -13.52
CA ALA A 280 -5.75 -12.27 -13.39
C ALA A 280 -4.83 -11.04 -13.40
N SER A 281 -5.19 -9.97 -14.11
CA SER A 281 -4.41 -8.73 -14.11
C SER A 281 -5.21 -7.54 -14.65
N MET A 282 -4.77 -6.35 -14.25
CA MET A 282 -5.17 -5.08 -14.80
C MET A 282 -4.05 -4.54 -15.71
N VAL A 283 -4.42 -3.99 -16.86
CA VAL A 283 -3.47 -3.46 -17.85
C VAL A 283 -3.92 -2.10 -18.32
N TYR A 284 -3.04 -1.11 -18.25
CA TYR A 284 -3.25 0.21 -18.81
C TYR A 284 -2.50 0.36 -20.13
N GLY A 285 -3.14 0.97 -21.12
CA GLY A 285 -2.50 1.31 -22.39
C GLY A 285 -3.44 2.09 -23.29
N ASN A 286 -2.88 3.04 -24.07
CA ASN A 286 -3.65 3.91 -24.96
C ASN A 286 -4.80 4.67 -24.25
N GLY A 287 -4.58 5.11 -23.00
CA GLY A 287 -5.58 5.87 -22.23
C GLY A 287 -6.67 5.03 -21.55
N VAL A 288 -6.64 3.70 -21.66
CA VAL A 288 -7.71 2.82 -21.19
C VAL A 288 -7.16 1.71 -20.29
N ILE A 289 -7.91 1.38 -19.24
CA ILE A 289 -7.69 0.18 -18.42
C ILE A 289 -8.51 -0.98 -19.00
N THR A 290 -7.85 -2.13 -19.16
CA THR A 290 -8.49 -3.41 -19.51
C THR A 290 -8.19 -4.45 -18.44
N LEU A 291 -9.15 -5.33 -18.18
CA LEU A 291 -8.95 -6.47 -17.27
C LEU A 291 -8.68 -7.72 -18.10
N LYS A 292 -7.77 -8.55 -17.63
CA LYS A 292 -7.50 -9.88 -18.18
C LYS A 292 -8.00 -10.93 -17.20
N GLY A 293 -8.85 -11.83 -17.66
CA GLY A 293 -9.32 -12.99 -16.91
C GLY A 293 -8.25 -14.07 -16.79
N THR A 294 -8.50 -15.08 -15.95
CA THR A 294 -7.61 -16.24 -15.79
C THR A 294 -7.66 -17.22 -16.97
N ALA A 295 -8.69 -17.14 -17.81
CA ALA A 295 -8.89 -17.97 -19.00
C ALA A 295 -8.47 -17.26 -20.31
N ASP A 296 -7.50 -16.34 -20.24
CA ASP A 296 -7.08 -15.45 -21.34
C ASP A 296 -8.19 -14.56 -21.92
N GLU A 297 -9.30 -14.42 -21.16
CA GLU A 297 -10.37 -13.48 -21.48
C GLU A 297 -9.87 -12.05 -21.37
N ARG A 298 -10.32 -11.18 -22.28
CA ARG A 298 -10.06 -9.75 -22.21
C ARG A 298 -11.38 -9.02 -22.01
N PHE A 299 -11.45 -8.23 -20.96
CA PHE A 299 -12.60 -7.43 -20.62
C PHE A 299 -12.32 -5.96 -20.91
N VAL A 300 -13.09 -5.40 -21.83
CA VAL A 300 -13.09 -3.96 -22.10
C VAL A 300 -14.04 -3.29 -21.11
N LEU A 301 -13.58 -2.28 -20.39
CA LEU A 301 -14.41 -1.55 -19.43
C LEU A 301 -15.22 -0.45 -20.15
N PRO A 302 -16.31 0.04 -19.54
CA PRO A 302 -17.01 1.24 -20.03
C PRO A 302 -16.04 2.40 -20.27
N GLN A 303 -16.43 3.37 -21.10
CA GLN A 303 -15.57 4.53 -21.32
C GLN A 303 -15.62 5.48 -20.13
N ILE A 304 -14.46 5.97 -19.75
CA ILE A 304 -14.23 7.04 -18.78
C ILE A 304 -13.00 7.80 -19.29
N ASP A 305 -12.98 9.12 -19.15
CA ASP A 305 -11.79 9.87 -19.51
C ASP A 305 -10.65 9.57 -18.53
N THR A 306 -9.43 9.73 -19.01
CA THR A 306 -8.21 9.36 -18.28
C THR A 306 -8.04 10.19 -16.99
N ALA A 307 -8.46 11.46 -16.97
CA ALA A 307 -8.34 12.33 -15.80
C ALA A 307 -9.30 11.88 -14.68
N THR A 308 -10.55 11.60 -15.02
CA THR A 308 -11.55 11.04 -14.11
C THR A 308 -11.09 9.70 -13.57
N LEU A 309 -10.65 8.77 -14.44
CA LEU A 309 -10.13 7.46 -14.01
C LEU A 309 -8.97 7.60 -13.03
N ARG A 310 -8.05 8.52 -13.31
CA ARG A 310 -6.90 8.80 -12.44
C ARG A 310 -7.33 9.32 -11.07
N ALA A 311 -8.26 10.27 -11.03
CA ALA A 311 -8.76 10.82 -9.78
C ALA A 311 -9.53 9.79 -8.93
N LEU A 312 -10.35 8.94 -9.55
CA LEU A 312 -11.07 7.85 -8.85
C LEU A 312 -10.10 6.79 -8.32
N PHE A 313 -9.04 6.47 -9.06
CA PHE A 313 -7.98 5.57 -8.60
C PHE A 313 -7.24 6.13 -7.39
N ASP A 314 -6.79 7.38 -7.44
CA ASP A 314 -6.13 8.03 -6.30
C ASP A 314 -7.05 8.12 -5.09
N PHE A 315 -8.35 8.32 -5.31
CA PHE A 315 -9.33 8.33 -4.24
C PHE A 315 -9.46 6.96 -3.55
N VAL A 316 -9.47 5.86 -4.32
CA VAL A 316 -9.47 4.50 -3.75
C VAL A 316 -8.18 4.21 -2.99
N GLU A 317 -7.01 4.48 -3.58
CA GLU A 317 -5.72 4.26 -2.91
C GLU A 317 -5.64 5.05 -1.60
N ARG A 318 -6.08 6.32 -1.59
CA ARG A 318 -6.16 7.12 -0.36
C ARG A 318 -7.18 6.55 0.64
N SER A 319 -8.35 6.13 0.17
CA SER A 319 -9.42 5.63 1.04
C SER A 319 -9.00 4.37 1.79
N GLU A 320 -8.27 3.47 1.11
CA GLU A 320 -7.69 2.27 1.69
C GLU A 320 -6.55 2.61 2.66
N ALA A 321 -5.66 3.54 2.28
CA ALA A 321 -4.53 3.94 3.11
C ALA A 321 -4.96 4.54 4.45
N ILE A 322 -6.04 5.34 4.46
CA ILE A 322 -6.54 5.96 5.70
C ILE A 322 -7.80 5.32 6.27
N ARG A 323 -8.27 4.21 5.67
CA ARG A 323 -9.50 3.48 6.03
C ARG A 323 -10.73 4.38 6.14
N SER A 324 -10.92 5.25 5.16
CA SER A 324 -12.04 6.19 5.13
C SER A 324 -12.51 6.47 3.71
N ASP A 325 -13.79 6.24 3.47
CA ASP A 325 -14.46 6.55 2.19
C ASP A 325 -14.95 7.99 2.12
N ALA A 326 -14.55 8.82 3.10
CA ALA A 326 -14.89 10.22 3.10
C ALA A 326 -14.17 10.94 1.96
N ILE A 327 -14.95 11.66 1.15
CA ILE A 327 -14.46 12.55 0.08
C ILE A 327 -13.73 13.80 0.62
N VAL A 328 -13.55 13.89 1.93
CA VAL A 328 -12.90 14.99 2.64
C VAL A 328 -11.74 14.49 3.50
N ASP A 329 -10.68 15.30 3.55
CA ASP A 329 -9.57 15.18 4.50
C ASP A 329 -9.77 16.17 5.66
N ILE A 330 -9.33 15.78 6.86
CA ILE A 330 -9.27 16.67 8.02
C ILE A 330 -7.80 17.01 8.24
N ASP A 331 -7.46 18.31 8.23
CA ASP A 331 -6.08 18.71 8.52
C ASP A 331 -5.78 18.65 10.03
N ALA A 332 -4.49 18.76 10.39
CA ALA A 332 -4.01 18.66 11.78
C ALA A 332 -4.62 19.69 12.76
N ILE A 333 -5.39 20.67 12.27
CA ILE A 333 -6.08 21.71 13.06
C ILE A 333 -7.60 21.48 13.03
N GLY A 334 -8.07 20.33 12.54
CA GLY A 334 -9.48 19.95 12.48
C GLY A 334 -10.25 20.57 11.31
N ARG A 335 -9.59 21.18 10.33
CA ARG A 335 -10.31 21.79 9.19
C ARG A 335 -10.61 20.73 8.14
N VAL A 336 -11.89 20.64 7.78
CA VAL A 336 -12.37 19.78 6.70
C VAL A 336 -12.04 20.42 5.35
N LYS A 337 -11.42 19.66 4.45
CA LYS A 337 -11.14 20.04 3.06
C LYS A 337 -11.51 18.87 2.15
N ILE A 338 -11.85 19.14 0.89
CA ILE A 338 -11.99 18.06 -0.10
C ILE A 338 -10.69 17.25 -0.12
N SER A 339 -10.85 15.93 -0.22
CA SER A 339 -9.73 15.01 -0.26
C SER A 339 -8.72 15.46 -1.29
N SER A 340 -7.44 15.45 -0.93
CA SER A 340 -6.37 15.79 -1.86
C SER A 340 -6.40 14.99 -3.15
N ALA A 341 -6.95 13.76 -3.17
CA ALA A 341 -7.17 12.97 -4.39
C ALA A 341 -8.22 13.58 -5.33
N LEU A 342 -9.28 14.19 -4.77
CA LEU A 342 -10.41 14.77 -5.50
C LEU A 342 -10.29 16.30 -5.66
N ARG A 343 -9.39 16.94 -4.92
CA ARG A 343 -9.25 18.40 -5.00
C ARG A 343 -8.70 18.80 -6.35
N ASP A 344 -9.33 19.82 -6.95
CA ASP A 344 -8.98 20.39 -8.25
C ASP A 344 -9.17 19.38 -9.41
N THR A 345 -10.15 18.47 -9.29
CA THR A 345 -10.54 17.50 -10.33
C THR A 345 -12.02 17.60 -10.67
N ASP A 346 -12.40 17.21 -11.89
CA ASP A 346 -13.79 17.17 -12.32
C ASP A 346 -14.64 16.23 -11.42
N PRO A 347 -14.18 15.02 -11.06
CA PRO A 347 -14.91 14.19 -10.10
C PRO A 347 -15.13 14.85 -8.74
N GLY A 348 -14.13 15.58 -8.23
CA GLY A 348 -14.27 16.30 -6.96
C GLY A 348 -15.30 17.42 -7.04
N PHE A 349 -15.35 18.16 -8.16
CA PHE A 349 -16.38 19.17 -8.38
C PHE A 349 -17.77 18.55 -8.48
N ASP A 350 -17.93 17.50 -9.30
CA ASP A 350 -19.20 16.84 -9.52
C ASP A 350 -19.77 16.23 -8.24
N ILE A 351 -18.93 15.56 -7.45
CA ILE A 351 -19.32 14.98 -6.15
C ILE A 351 -19.80 16.07 -5.18
N VAL A 352 -19.10 17.22 -5.11
CA VAL A 352 -19.49 18.32 -4.23
C VAL A 352 -20.77 18.98 -4.73
N HIS A 353 -20.93 19.14 -6.04
CA HIS A 353 -22.14 19.69 -6.62
C HIS A 353 -23.36 18.78 -6.35
N ALA A 354 -23.18 17.46 -6.46
CA ALA A 354 -24.23 16.48 -6.23
C ALA A 354 -24.84 16.53 -4.82
N ASP A 355 -24.09 16.95 -3.79
CA ASP A 355 -24.63 17.14 -2.43
C ASP A 355 -25.76 18.19 -2.38
N THR A 356 -25.76 19.15 -3.30
CA THR A 356 -26.71 20.27 -3.31
C THR A 356 -27.99 19.98 -4.10
N LEU A 357 -27.93 19.07 -5.07
CA LEU A 357 -29.01 18.79 -6.02
C LEU A 357 -30.29 18.20 -5.37
N PRO A 358 -30.24 17.31 -4.35
CA PRO A 358 -31.44 16.69 -3.81
C PRO A 358 -32.54 17.66 -3.37
N PHE A 359 -32.18 18.85 -2.87
CA PHE A 359 -33.15 19.83 -2.39
C PHE A 359 -33.88 20.58 -3.52
N GLU A 360 -33.33 20.58 -4.73
CA GLU A 360 -34.00 21.17 -5.90
C GLU A 360 -35.20 20.33 -6.32
N TYR A 361 -35.13 19.02 -6.11
CA TYR A 361 -36.17 18.06 -6.52
C TYR A 361 -37.14 17.70 -5.40
N VAL A 362 -36.81 17.96 -4.13
CA VAL A 362 -37.64 17.61 -2.96
C VAL A 362 -38.05 18.84 -2.13
N PRO A 363 -39.09 19.59 -2.56
CA PRO A 363 -39.42 20.90 -1.99
C PRO A 363 -40.10 20.87 -0.60
N ASN A 364 -40.66 19.73 -0.18
CA ASN A 364 -41.60 19.66 0.96
C ASN A 364 -41.16 18.77 2.14
N LEU A 365 -39.87 18.46 2.25
CA LEU A 365 -39.34 17.77 3.43
C LEU A 365 -38.77 18.78 4.43
N SER A 366 -39.21 18.67 5.69
CA SER A 366 -38.65 19.44 6.81
C SER A 366 -37.31 18.85 7.27
N VAL A 367 -36.35 18.83 6.36
CA VAL A 367 -34.99 18.27 6.52
C VAL A 367 -33.99 19.26 5.93
N SER A 368 -32.80 19.33 6.52
CA SER A 368 -31.76 20.29 6.11
C SER A 368 -30.50 19.62 5.59
N LYS A 369 -30.51 18.28 5.47
CA LYS A 369 -29.36 17.52 4.99
C LYS A 369 -29.78 16.32 4.12
N SER A 370 -29.07 16.13 3.02
CA SER A 370 -29.09 14.94 2.19
C SER A 370 -27.75 14.19 2.30
N VAL A 371 -27.77 12.89 1.99
CA VAL A 371 -26.57 12.09 1.73
C VAL A 371 -26.89 11.13 0.59
N VAL A 372 -25.99 11.03 -0.38
CA VAL A 372 -26.00 10.02 -1.44
C VAL A 372 -25.08 8.88 -1.02
N ILE A 373 -25.56 7.64 -1.07
CA ILE A 373 -24.79 6.47 -0.65
C ILE A 373 -24.94 5.39 -1.72
N ASP A 374 -23.84 4.83 -2.20
CA ASP A 374 -23.90 3.60 -3.00
C ASP A 374 -24.30 2.41 -2.11
N THR A 375 -25.13 1.52 -2.62
CA THR A 375 -25.64 0.36 -1.88
C THR A 375 -25.30 -0.97 -2.54
N SER A 376 -24.97 -0.94 -3.83
CA SER A 376 -24.44 -2.08 -4.55
C SER A 376 -23.72 -1.63 -5.81
N VAL A 377 -22.68 -2.39 -6.18
CA VAL A 377 -22.00 -2.27 -7.46
C VAL A 377 -21.85 -3.66 -8.05
N ASP A 378 -22.60 -3.97 -9.09
CA ASP A 378 -22.62 -5.29 -9.72
C ASP A 378 -22.11 -5.19 -11.16
N TRP A 379 -20.94 -5.76 -11.44
CA TRP A 379 -20.38 -5.84 -12.78
C TRP A 379 -20.82 -7.11 -13.49
N PHE A 380 -21.07 -7.04 -14.79
CA PHE A 380 -21.54 -8.17 -15.60
C PHE A 380 -21.09 -8.05 -17.05
N GLY A 381 -21.19 -9.16 -17.79
CA GLY A 381 -20.90 -9.19 -19.22
C GLY A 381 -21.90 -8.35 -20.02
N GLY A 382 -21.40 -7.33 -20.71
CA GLY A 382 -22.14 -6.50 -21.65
C GLY A 382 -22.06 -7.04 -23.09
N GLN A 383 -22.07 -6.13 -24.08
CA GLN A 383 -22.00 -6.49 -25.50
C GLN A 383 -20.55 -6.69 -25.97
N ARG A 384 -20.24 -7.79 -26.67
CA ARG A 384 -18.95 -7.98 -27.37
C ARG A 384 -17.71 -7.74 -26.48
N GLU A 385 -17.51 -8.61 -25.49
CA GLU A 385 -16.33 -8.60 -24.57
C GLU A 385 -16.21 -7.34 -23.68
N THR A 386 -17.20 -6.43 -23.71
CA THR A 386 -17.26 -5.33 -22.74
C THR A 386 -17.88 -5.81 -21.43
N LEU A 387 -17.40 -5.30 -20.30
CA LEU A 387 -18.16 -5.33 -19.07
C LEU A 387 -19.07 -4.10 -18.99
N ALA A 388 -20.19 -4.28 -18.34
CA ALA A 388 -21.07 -3.22 -17.87
C ALA A 388 -21.28 -3.39 -16.37
N PHE A 389 -21.95 -2.43 -15.75
CA PHE A 389 -22.23 -2.45 -14.32
C PHE A 389 -23.55 -1.79 -14.00
N GLN A 390 -24.14 -2.24 -12.89
CA GLN A 390 -25.26 -1.61 -12.25
C GLN A 390 -24.84 -1.07 -10.90
N THR A 391 -25.17 0.19 -10.64
CA THR A 391 -24.95 0.84 -9.34
C THR A 391 -26.30 1.06 -8.68
N GLY A 392 -26.55 0.37 -7.57
CA GLY A 392 -27.61 0.72 -6.65
C GLY A 392 -27.15 1.88 -5.76
N PHE A 393 -27.98 2.90 -5.59
CA PHE A 393 -27.69 4.00 -4.68
C PHE A 393 -28.94 4.57 -4.02
N GLU A 394 -28.73 5.22 -2.89
CA GLU A 394 -29.77 5.86 -2.09
C GLU A 394 -29.51 7.35 -1.93
N VAL A 395 -30.54 8.16 -2.15
CA VAL A 395 -30.56 9.58 -1.73
C VAL A 395 -31.36 9.66 -0.44
N ARG A 396 -30.66 9.90 0.67
CA ARG A 396 -31.22 9.94 2.02
C ARG A 396 -31.38 11.35 2.53
N PHE A 397 -32.58 11.68 2.97
CA PHE A 397 -32.91 12.93 3.64
C PHE A 397 -32.89 12.73 5.14
N LEU A 398 -32.03 13.48 5.81
CA LEU A 398 -31.71 13.29 7.22
C LEU A 398 -32.24 14.46 8.04
N SER A 399 -32.68 14.15 9.25
CA SER A 399 -32.88 15.16 10.29
C SER A 399 -32.25 14.71 11.59
N ALA A 400 -31.93 15.66 12.46
CA ALA A 400 -31.61 15.36 13.84
C ALA A 400 -32.88 14.95 14.62
N ASP A 401 -32.77 13.96 15.49
CA ASP A 401 -33.75 13.76 16.56
C ASP A 401 -33.43 14.60 17.81
N ASN A 402 -34.20 14.43 18.89
CA ASN A 402 -34.00 15.18 20.14
C ASN A 402 -32.62 14.91 20.79
N MET A 403 -31.96 13.81 20.42
CA MET A 403 -30.61 13.43 20.84
C MET A 403 -29.54 13.87 19.83
N ARG A 404 -29.93 14.62 18.79
CA ARG A 404 -29.08 15.08 17.67
C ARG A 404 -28.44 13.95 16.86
N ILE A 405 -29.04 12.77 16.89
CA ILE A 405 -28.65 11.64 16.05
C ILE A 405 -29.27 11.85 14.67
N ALA A 406 -28.46 11.72 13.61
CA ALA A 406 -28.95 11.76 12.25
C ALA A 406 -29.88 10.57 12.01
N LYS A 407 -31.14 10.85 11.69
CA LYS A 407 -32.14 9.85 11.33
C LYS A 407 -32.61 10.09 9.91
N THR A 408 -32.58 9.02 9.12
CA THR A 408 -33.21 8.98 7.80
C THR A 408 -34.71 9.20 7.96
N ARG A 409 -35.22 10.30 7.42
CA ARG A 409 -36.65 10.60 7.33
C ARG A 409 -37.25 9.96 6.10
N VAL A 410 -36.50 10.04 5.00
CA VAL A 410 -36.81 9.47 3.70
C VAL A 410 -35.50 9.00 3.08
N ALA A 411 -35.54 7.84 2.44
CA ALA A 411 -34.55 7.40 1.48
C ALA A 411 -35.26 7.09 0.17
N LEU A 412 -34.65 7.49 -0.93
CA LEU A 412 -35.08 7.19 -2.29
C LEU A 412 -34.04 6.27 -2.90
N GLN A 413 -34.46 5.07 -3.31
CA GLN A 413 -33.61 4.06 -3.92
C GLN A 413 -33.64 4.19 -5.44
N TYR A 414 -32.46 4.15 -6.03
CA TYR A 414 -32.25 4.23 -7.46
C TYR A 414 -31.30 3.13 -7.92
N GLN A 415 -31.39 2.81 -9.20
CA GLN A 415 -30.44 1.97 -9.89
C GLN A 415 -30.02 2.64 -11.19
N TYR A 416 -28.70 2.75 -11.37
CA TYR A 416 -28.08 3.15 -12.62
C TYR A 416 -27.59 1.92 -13.38
N ASP A 417 -27.82 1.87 -14.68
CA ASP A 417 -27.29 0.84 -15.58
C ASP A 417 -26.33 1.50 -16.59
N SER A 418 -25.06 1.10 -16.58
CA SER A 418 -24.04 1.70 -17.46
C SER A 418 -24.13 1.27 -18.92
N GLN A 419 -24.90 0.22 -19.24
CA GLN A 419 -25.11 -0.21 -20.61
C GLN A 419 -26.17 0.63 -21.31
N SER A 420 -27.30 0.90 -20.64
CA SER A 420 -28.35 1.77 -21.20
C SER A 420 -28.11 3.25 -20.90
N GLY A 421 -27.35 3.55 -19.85
CA GLY A 421 -27.20 4.91 -19.30
C GLY A 421 -28.44 5.39 -18.54
N GLU A 422 -29.42 4.52 -18.28
CA GLU A 422 -30.69 4.87 -17.65
C GLU A 422 -30.57 4.82 -16.12
N ILE A 423 -31.36 5.67 -15.46
CA ILE A 423 -31.59 5.62 -14.01
C ILE A 423 -33.06 5.33 -13.75
N SER A 424 -33.29 4.30 -12.94
CA SER A 424 -34.61 3.89 -12.51
C SER A 424 -34.78 4.13 -11.02
N TYR A 425 -35.86 4.80 -10.65
CA TYR A 425 -36.33 4.80 -9.27
C TYR A 425 -36.92 3.43 -8.93
N LEU A 426 -36.50 2.87 -7.79
CA LEU A 426 -36.91 1.53 -7.35
C LEU A 426 -37.98 1.59 -6.26
N ASP A 427 -37.66 2.23 -5.14
CA ASP A 427 -38.52 2.29 -3.96
C ASP A 427 -38.15 3.49 -3.07
N SER A 428 -38.98 3.75 -2.05
CA SER A 428 -38.67 4.70 -0.99
C SER A 428 -39.03 4.15 0.37
N TRP A 429 -38.19 4.42 1.35
CA TRP A 429 -38.42 4.01 2.73
C TRP A 429 -38.17 5.16 3.71
N GLY A 430 -38.71 5.02 4.92
CA GLY A 430 -38.61 6.04 5.97
C GLY A 430 -39.95 6.54 6.47
N ARG A 431 -39.91 7.29 7.57
CA ARG A 431 -41.12 7.75 8.28
C ARG A 431 -41.97 8.71 7.46
N ASP A 432 -41.33 9.54 6.63
CA ASP A 432 -41.98 10.67 5.96
C ASP A 432 -42.22 10.41 4.46
N THR A 433 -42.09 9.17 3.98
CA THR A 433 -42.28 8.81 2.56
C THR A 433 -43.66 9.17 2.03
N VAL A 434 -44.71 9.07 2.86
CA VAL A 434 -46.08 9.45 2.50
C VAL A 434 -46.19 10.94 2.13
N ARG A 435 -45.28 11.80 2.62
CA ARG A 435 -45.28 13.24 2.34
C ARG A 435 -44.68 13.61 0.97
N LEU A 436 -44.09 12.66 0.26
CA LEU A 436 -43.44 12.89 -1.03
C LEU A 436 -44.40 12.89 -2.21
N ARG A 437 -45.62 12.38 -2.02
CA ARG A 437 -46.47 11.83 -3.09
C ARG A 437 -47.00 12.84 -4.13
N ASP A 438 -46.96 14.14 -3.86
CA ASP A 438 -47.68 15.12 -4.68
C ASP A 438 -46.80 16.16 -5.39
N ASN A 439 -45.47 16.24 -5.17
CA ASN A 439 -44.60 17.28 -5.77
C ASN A 439 -43.11 16.87 -5.93
N LEU A 440 -42.80 15.57 -6.02
CA LEU A 440 -41.42 15.07 -6.16
C LEU A 440 -41.14 14.64 -7.60
N ASP A 441 -40.11 15.23 -8.22
CA ASP A 441 -39.55 14.75 -9.49
C ASP A 441 -38.50 13.64 -9.24
N TYR A 442 -38.99 12.41 -9.10
CA TYR A 442 -38.15 11.22 -8.90
C TYR A 442 -37.19 10.99 -10.06
N ALA A 443 -37.67 11.18 -11.29
CA ALA A 443 -36.88 10.95 -12.49
C ALA A 443 -35.76 11.98 -12.61
N GLY A 444 -36.08 13.27 -12.41
CA GLY A 444 -35.11 14.36 -12.43
C GLY A 444 -34.04 14.22 -11.34
N LEU A 445 -34.43 13.84 -10.11
CA LEU A 445 -33.45 13.58 -9.05
C LEU A 445 -32.53 12.41 -9.40
N GLY A 446 -33.09 11.28 -9.84
CA GLY A 446 -32.29 10.12 -10.26
C GLY A 446 -31.30 10.50 -11.37
N GLU A 447 -31.79 11.18 -12.41
CA GLU A 447 -31.00 11.62 -13.55
C GLU A 447 -29.87 12.57 -13.15
N SER A 448 -30.12 13.49 -12.21
CA SER A 448 -29.10 14.41 -11.69
C SER A 448 -27.94 13.71 -10.98
N MET A 449 -28.13 12.45 -10.55
CA MET A 449 -27.12 11.64 -9.86
C MET A 449 -26.36 10.70 -10.81
N ARG A 450 -26.61 10.74 -12.13
CA ARG A 450 -26.02 9.80 -13.10
C ARG A 450 -24.52 9.72 -13.06
N THR A 451 -23.85 10.87 -13.05
CA THR A 451 -22.39 10.93 -13.01
C THR A 451 -21.84 10.28 -11.73
N ILE A 452 -22.48 10.54 -10.59
CA ILE A 452 -22.07 9.99 -9.28
C ILE A 452 -22.27 8.47 -9.25
N ALA A 453 -23.38 7.97 -9.76
CA ALA A 453 -23.64 6.53 -9.85
C ALA A 453 -22.64 5.82 -10.78
N SER A 454 -22.18 6.50 -11.84
CA SER A 454 -21.10 6.00 -12.71
C SER A 454 -19.76 5.95 -11.97
N TYR A 455 -19.41 7.01 -11.22
CA TYR A 455 -18.19 7.03 -10.40
C TYR A 455 -18.18 5.93 -9.34
N ALA A 456 -19.31 5.69 -8.67
CA ALA A 456 -19.45 4.60 -7.70
C ALA A 456 -19.13 3.24 -8.33
N GLY A 457 -19.58 2.99 -9.57
CA GLY A 457 -19.28 1.76 -10.29
C GLY A 457 -17.78 1.53 -10.51
N TRP A 458 -17.07 2.60 -10.87
CA TRP A 458 -15.61 2.60 -11.03
C TRP A 458 -14.86 2.47 -9.72
N ILE A 459 -15.24 3.24 -8.70
CA ILE A 459 -14.65 3.17 -7.36
C ILE A 459 -14.78 1.75 -6.81
N GLY A 460 -15.97 1.15 -6.92
CA GLY A 460 -16.22 -0.22 -6.47
C GLY A 460 -15.38 -1.26 -7.22
N LEU A 461 -15.18 -1.08 -8.54
CA LEU A 461 -14.29 -1.96 -9.31
C LEU A 461 -12.84 -1.83 -8.84
N LEU A 462 -12.32 -0.61 -8.76
CA LEU A 462 -10.94 -0.36 -8.36
C LEU A 462 -10.65 -0.86 -6.94
N ARG A 463 -11.62 -0.68 -6.02
CA ARG A 463 -11.56 -1.25 -4.67
C ARG A 463 -11.51 -2.77 -4.70
N LYS A 464 -12.37 -3.41 -5.50
CA LYS A 464 -12.36 -4.86 -5.69
C LYS A 464 -11.01 -5.36 -6.20
N MET A 465 -10.42 -4.69 -7.18
CA MET A 465 -9.09 -5.04 -7.71
C MET A 465 -7.99 -4.88 -6.64
N TYR A 466 -8.08 -3.84 -5.81
CA TYR A 466 -7.16 -3.62 -4.70
C TYR A 466 -7.28 -4.70 -3.60
N GLU A 467 -8.51 -4.98 -3.15
CA GLU A 467 -8.78 -6.00 -2.11
C GLU A 467 -8.33 -7.41 -2.54
N GLU A 468 -8.55 -7.76 -3.81
CA GLU A 468 -8.11 -9.04 -4.38
C GLU A 468 -6.61 -9.06 -4.76
N GLN A 469 -5.91 -7.94 -4.56
CA GLN A 469 -4.50 -7.77 -4.93
C GLN A 469 -4.24 -8.12 -6.40
N VAL A 470 -5.18 -7.75 -7.29
CA VAL A 470 -5.07 -8.00 -8.73
C VAL A 470 -3.83 -7.28 -9.26
N PRO A 471 -2.88 -8.01 -9.90
CA PRO A 471 -1.66 -7.41 -10.43
C PRO A 471 -1.95 -6.30 -11.44
N PHE A 472 -1.45 -5.09 -11.16
CA PHE A 472 -1.41 -3.98 -12.10
C PHE A 472 0.04 -3.63 -12.42
N LEU A 473 0.63 -4.34 -13.38
CA LEU A 473 2.06 -4.17 -13.71
C LEU A 473 2.24 -3.51 -15.07
N GLN A 474 1.55 -4.02 -16.10
CA GLN A 474 1.65 -3.51 -17.46
C GLN A 474 0.96 -2.14 -17.57
N GLY A 475 1.74 -1.12 -17.92
CA GLY A 475 1.28 0.26 -18.04
C GLY A 475 1.05 0.99 -16.72
N ARG A 476 1.36 0.37 -15.56
CA ARG A 476 1.23 1.04 -14.25
C ARG A 476 2.08 2.29 -14.18
N TYR A 477 3.34 2.21 -14.60
CA TYR A 477 4.24 3.37 -14.62
C TYR A 477 3.62 4.55 -15.37
N ASP A 478 3.23 4.33 -16.64
CA ASP A 478 2.61 5.36 -17.47
C ASP A 478 1.34 5.92 -16.84
N PHE A 479 0.54 5.06 -16.19
CA PHE A 479 -0.68 5.47 -15.49
C PHE A 479 -0.39 6.34 -14.26
N LEU A 480 0.62 6.01 -13.45
CA LEU A 480 1.01 6.79 -12.27
C LEU A 480 1.66 8.12 -12.65
N LYS A 481 2.25 8.22 -13.86
CA LYS A 481 2.80 9.47 -14.39
C LYS A 481 1.72 10.43 -14.88
N LEU A 482 0.46 10.03 -14.94
CA LEU A 482 -0.64 10.96 -15.22
C LEU A 482 -0.87 11.89 -14.03
N ASP A 483 -0.85 13.19 -14.30
CA ASP A 483 -1.32 14.18 -13.36
C ASP A 483 -2.84 14.10 -13.18
N LYS A 484 -3.36 14.89 -12.24
CA LYS A 484 -4.80 14.98 -11.97
C LYS A 484 -5.65 15.44 -13.15
N SER A 485 -5.05 16.10 -14.14
CA SER A 485 -5.70 16.52 -15.38
C SER A 485 -5.61 15.45 -16.48
N GLY A 486 -5.09 14.26 -16.16
CA GLY A 486 -4.90 13.16 -17.09
C GLY A 486 -3.79 13.41 -18.12
N ARG A 487 -2.88 14.35 -17.86
CA ARG A 487 -1.73 14.67 -18.72
C ARG A 487 -0.47 14.02 -18.18
N ASP A 488 0.44 13.66 -19.07
CA ASP A 488 1.75 13.17 -18.65
C ASP A 488 2.45 14.22 -17.78
N THR A 489 2.82 13.82 -16.57
CA THR A 489 3.64 14.65 -15.69
C THR A 489 5.04 14.68 -16.30
N PRO A 490 5.55 15.85 -16.73
CA PRO A 490 6.90 15.92 -17.26
C PRO A 490 7.89 15.44 -16.18
N ALA A 491 8.84 14.59 -16.59
CA ALA A 491 10.08 14.42 -15.84
C ALA A 491 10.61 15.83 -15.57
N ARG A 492 10.72 16.24 -14.30
CA ARG A 492 11.19 17.59 -13.97
C ARG A 492 12.62 17.70 -14.49
N TYR A 493 12.83 18.64 -15.42
CA TYR A 493 14.13 18.96 -16.03
C TYR A 493 15.11 19.59 -15.04
#